data_AF-A0A0Q4QWT4-F1
#
_entry.id   AF-A0A0Q4QWT4-F1
#
_cell.length_a   1.000
_cell.length_b   1.000
_cell.length_c   1.000
_cell.angle_alpha   90.00
_cell.angle_beta   90.00
_cell.angle_gamma   90.00
#
_symmetry.space_group_name_H-M   'P 1'
#
loop_
_entity.id
_entity.type
_entity.pdbx_description
1 polymer ?
#
loop_
_entity_poly.entity_id
_entity_poly.type
_entity_poly.pdbx_seq_one_letter_code
_entity_poly.pdbx_strand_id
1 'polypeptide(L)'
;MIDPTGLASVPRDRRAAIIYGAAQAEMAKHLWQAALGGSGSGSHDDSASVTARDASSPTSLDSLIALLMPEAKVPATTPDPVAGTAEVRARFATADLGPALHRPAIDSAPHTGVAAVDGLGRNARHAPTLQAAAARTGIPAAALAAIVDAEAGKARDGTWQTYSRNPRSSAAGLGQFLSRTWEGMAETGGTWLNGFARANGLLGDNGKVLASARATVLSLRYDPTAAINGIADFARRNLDGLDRAGVSAHGEVGATARLAYLGHHLGLGDAVRFVRDGGLSESRAHTLLNAQIGAGDSSRRIASTGDATVAHRNWLLDFMDRKIRPQQFANISG
;
A
#
# COMPACT_ATOMS: atom_id res chain seq x y z
N MET A 1 -14.48 -22.91 -6.67
CA MET A 1 -14.13 -24.35 -6.63
C MET A 1 -12.66 -24.44 -7.02
N ILE A 2 -11.79 -24.90 -6.12
CA ILE A 2 -10.34 -24.92 -6.37
C ILE A 2 -10.03 -26.06 -7.34
N ASP A 3 -9.29 -25.78 -8.41
CA ASP A 3 -8.86 -26.78 -9.39
C ASP A 3 -7.92 -27.81 -8.71
N PRO A 4 -8.30 -29.09 -8.68
CA PRO A 4 -7.52 -30.13 -8.00
C PRO A 4 -6.15 -30.40 -8.66
N THR A 5 -5.95 -30.03 -9.92
CA THR A 5 -4.69 -30.30 -10.64
C THR A 5 -3.57 -29.32 -10.27
N GLY A 6 -3.89 -28.07 -9.98
CA GLY A 6 -2.91 -27.06 -9.52
C GLY A 6 -2.43 -27.25 -8.07
N LEU A 7 -3.20 -27.98 -7.25
CA LEU A 7 -2.86 -28.33 -5.87
C LEU A 7 -1.93 -29.55 -5.78
N ALA A 8 -1.64 -30.27 -6.85
CA ALA A 8 -0.78 -31.46 -6.74
C ALA A 8 0.72 -31.10 -6.58
N SER A 9 1.15 -29.95 -7.13
CA SER A 9 2.55 -29.51 -7.22
C SER A 9 3.07 -28.75 -5.98
N VAL A 10 2.19 -28.45 -5.02
CA VAL A 10 2.53 -27.67 -3.82
C VAL A 10 2.86 -28.62 -2.64
N PRO A 11 3.90 -28.35 -1.82
CA PRO A 11 4.20 -29.12 -0.60
C PRO A 11 2.98 -29.29 0.33
N ARG A 12 2.85 -30.44 1.01
CA ARG A 12 1.64 -30.84 1.77
C ARG A 12 1.22 -29.84 2.86
N ASP A 13 2.19 -29.36 3.61
CA ASP A 13 2.07 -28.30 4.63
C ASP A 13 1.57 -26.98 4.02
N ARG A 14 2.10 -26.60 2.87
CA ARG A 14 1.73 -25.36 2.18
C ARG A 14 0.37 -25.44 1.51
N ARG A 15 -0.04 -26.62 1.05
CA ARG A 15 -1.43 -26.89 0.60
C ARG A 15 -2.42 -26.75 1.72
N ALA A 16 -2.11 -27.30 2.89
CA ALA A 16 -2.97 -27.15 4.07
C ALA A 16 -3.13 -25.68 4.42
N ALA A 17 -2.07 -24.87 4.38
CA ALA A 17 -2.16 -23.43 4.61
C ALA A 17 -3.00 -22.68 3.56
N ILE A 18 -2.86 -23.01 2.27
CA ILE A 18 -3.65 -22.40 1.18
C ILE A 18 -5.13 -22.78 1.29
N ILE A 19 -5.42 -24.06 1.53
CA ILE A 19 -6.79 -24.58 1.70
C ILE A 19 -7.42 -23.96 2.94
N TYR A 20 -6.68 -23.89 4.05
CA TYR A 20 -7.13 -23.29 5.30
C TYR A 20 -7.38 -21.79 5.15
N GLY A 21 -6.50 -21.06 4.45
CA GLY A 21 -6.69 -19.64 4.14
C GLY A 21 -7.89 -19.39 3.23
N ALA A 22 -8.11 -20.23 2.22
CA ALA A 22 -9.28 -20.16 1.34
C ALA A 22 -10.58 -20.48 2.09
N ALA A 23 -10.56 -21.51 2.94
CA ALA A 23 -11.70 -21.89 3.76
C ALA A 23 -12.06 -20.81 4.79
N GLN A 24 -11.06 -20.19 5.44
CA GLN A 24 -11.28 -19.05 6.33
C GLN A 24 -11.84 -17.84 5.58
N ALA A 25 -11.35 -17.55 4.37
CA ALA A 25 -11.86 -16.45 3.56
C ALA A 25 -13.32 -16.64 3.15
N GLU A 26 -13.72 -17.87 2.77
CA GLU A 26 -15.11 -18.17 2.42
C GLU A 26 -16.03 -18.20 3.67
N MET A 27 -15.53 -18.73 4.80
CA MET A 27 -16.25 -18.71 6.06
C MET A 27 -16.48 -17.29 6.57
N ALA A 28 -15.47 -16.42 6.51
CA ALA A 28 -15.60 -15.01 6.88
C ALA A 28 -16.60 -14.27 5.97
N LYS A 29 -16.65 -14.60 4.67
CA LYS A 29 -17.65 -14.08 3.73
C LYS A 29 -19.06 -14.55 4.08
N HIS A 30 -19.25 -15.83 4.41
CA HIS A 30 -20.56 -16.38 4.79
C HIS A 30 -21.05 -15.83 6.14
N LEU A 31 -20.17 -15.69 7.14
CA LEU A 31 -20.49 -15.08 8.43
C LEU A 31 -20.90 -13.61 8.28
N TRP A 32 -20.24 -12.88 7.36
CA TRP A 32 -20.59 -11.50 7.05
C TRP A 32 -21.95 -11.40 6.32
N GLN A 33 -22.23 -12.29 5.37
CA GLN A 33 -23.54 -12.36 4.70
C GLN A 33 -24.68 -12.76 5.66
N ALA A 34 -24.41 -13.64 6.62
CA ALA A 34 -25.36 -14.02 7.67
C ALA A 34 -25.61 -12.86 8.65
N ALA A 35 -24.57 -12.10 9.03
CA ALA A 35 -24.67 -10.95 9.93
C ALA A 35 -25.40 -9.74 9.29
N LEU A 36 -25.38 -9.63 7.96
CA LEU A 36 -26.11 -8.61 7.21
C LEU A 36 -27.53 -9.03 6.81
N GLY A 37 -27.99 -10.21 7.24
CA GLY A 37 -29.37 -10.65 7.01
C GLY A 37 -29.69 -10.98 5.55
N GLY A 38 -28.79 -11.70 4.86
CA GLY A 38 -29.09 -12.26 3.54
C GLY A 38 -30.25 -13.26 3.59
N SER A 39 -31.46 -12.77 3.36
CA SER A 39 -32.70 -13.56 3.30
C SER A 39 -32.65 -14.57 2.17
N GLY A 40 -32.63 -15.86 2.53
CA GLY A 40 -32.96 -16.96 1.63
C GLY A 40 -34.13 -17.76 2.18
N SER A 41 -35.33 -17.54 1.64
CA SER A 41 -36.17 -18.57 0.98
C SER A 41 -37.64 -18.15 0.92
N GLY A 42 -38.28 -18.45 -0.22
CA GLY A 42 -39.72 -18.26 -0.46
C GLY A 42 -40.06 -18.47 -1.94
N SER A 43 -40.27 -19.72 -2.32
CA SER A 43 -40.58 -20.28 -3.65
C SER A 43 -41.95 -19.89 -4.26
N HIS A 44 -42.04 -19.69 -5.57
CA HIS A 44 -42.83 -20.46 -6.58
C HIS A 44 -43.14 -19.66 -7.86
N ASP A 45 -42.85 -20.31 -8.99
CA ASP A 45 -43.48 -20.33 -10.31
C ASP A 45 -43.61 -19.12 -11.28
N ASP A 46 -43.36 -19.54 -12.53
CA ASP A 46 -43.93 -19.13 -13.81
C ASP A 46 -43.36 -17.96 -14.63
N SER A 47 -42.55 -18.38 -15.62
CA SER A 47 -42.75 -18.16 -17.05
C SER A 47 -42.43 -16.79 -17.69
N ALA A 48 -41.59 -16.91 -18.73
CA ALA A 48 -41.61 -16.18 -19.99
C ALA A 48 -41.19 -14.69 -20.05
N SER A 49 -40.52 -14.40 -21.18
CA SER A 49 -40.34 -13.09 -21.82
C SER A 49 -39.24 -12.18 -21.27
N VAL A 50 -38.01 -12.38 -21.77
CA VAL A 50 -36.98 -11.33 -21.78
C VAL A 50 -37.13 -10.49 -23.04
N THR A 51 -37.77 -9.33 -22.93
CA THR A 51 -37.57 -8.18 -23.83
C THR A 51 -36.80 -7.09 -23.09
N ALA A 52 -35.96 -6.40 -23.84
CA ALA A 52 -35.00 -5.41 -23.37
C ALA A 52 -35.65 -4.17 -22.74
N ARG A 53 -35.05 -3.65 -21.65
CA ARG A 53 -34.31 -2.37 -21.62
C ARG A 53 -34.03 -1.89 -20.18
N ASP A 54 -32.78 -1.46 -20.01
CA ASP A 54 -32.28 -0.32 -19.22
C ASP A 54 -32.38 -0.33 -17.68
N ALA A 55 -31.22 -0.24 -17.01
CA ALA A 55 -30.95 0.66 -15.88
C ALA A 55 -29.58 0.36 -15.25
N SER A 56 -28.67 1.31 -15.41
CA SER A 56 -27.61 1.73 -14.49
C SER A 56 -27.52 0.98 -13.13
N SER A 57 -26.38 0.32 -12.90
CA SER A 57 -25.89 0.04 -11.55
C SER A 57 -24.64 0.88 -11.27
N PRO A 58 -24.50 1.47 -10.08
CA PRO A 58 -23.52 2.51 -9.81
C PRO A 58 -22.10 1.95 -9.83
N THR A 59 -21.24 2.70 -10.54
CA THR A 59 -19.79 2.62 -10.54
C THR A 59 -19.23 2.43 -9.13
N SER A 60 -18.61 1.27 -8.89
CA SER A 60 -17.83 1.00 -7.67
C SER A 60 -16.77 2.09 -7.47
N LEU A 61 -16.54 2.50 -6.22
CA LEU A 61 -15.46 3.42 -5.81
C LEU A 61 -14.09 2.96 -6.36
N ASP A 62 -13.91 1.65 -6.54
CA ASP A 62 -12.71 1.06 -7.14
C ASP A 62 -12.54 1.48 -8.61
N SER A 63 -13.63 1.67 -9.38
CA SER A 63 -13.59 2.18 -10.76
C SER A 63 -13.21 3.67 -10.80
N LEU A 64 -13.65 4.44 -9.81
CA LEU A 64 -13.28 5.86 -9.68
C LEU A 64 -11.80 6.00 -9.29
N ILE A 65 -11.32 5.23 -8.32
CA ILE A 65 -9.90 5.23 -7.90
C ILE A 65 -9.00 4.70 -9.03
N ALA A 66 -9.46 3.69 -9.77
CA ALA A 66 -8.81 3.16 -10.96
C ALA A 66 -8.67 4.17 -12.10
N LEU A 67 -9.68 5.03 -12.30
CA LEU A 67 -9.68 6.08 -13.32
C LEU A 67 -8.77 7.26 -12.93
N LEU A 68 -8.51 7.45 -11.64
CA LEU A 68 -7.77 8.58 -11.07
C LEU A 68 -6.26 8.32 -10.89
N MET A 69 -5.77 7.12 -11.22
CA MET A 69 -4.35 6.75 -11.17
C MET A 69 -3.80 6.71 -12.60
N PRO A 70 -3.06 7.74 -13.07
CA PRO A 70 -2.51 7.72 -14.42
C PRO A 70 -1.46 6.60 -14.54
N GLU A 71 -1.58 5.79 -15.59
CA GLU A 71 -0.53 4.87 -16.01
C GLU A 71 0.73 5.67 -16.36
N ALA A 72 1.80 5.52 -15.58
CA ALA A 72 3.12 5.91 -16.02
C ALA A 72 3.62 4.89 -17.06
N LYS A 73 3.13 5.01 -18.29
CA LYS A 73 3.72 4.34 -19.45
C LYS A 73 5.05 5.04 -19.74
N VAL A 74 6.17 4.41 -19.38
CA VAL A 74 7.51 4.89 -19.72
C VAL A 74 7.72 4.67 -21.22
N PRO A 75 7.87 5.72 -22.05
CA PRO A 75 8.29 5.56 -23.43
C PRO A 75 9.80 5.30 -23.43
N ALA A 76 10.23 4.25 -24.15
CA ALA A 76 11.63 4.04 -24.47
C ALA A 76 12.02 4.98 -25.60
N THR A 77 12.51 6.18 -25.28
CA THR A 77 13.25 7.03 -26.22
C THR A 77 14.27 7.88 -25.47
N THR A 78 15.54 7.73 -25.85
CA THR A 78 16.67 8.58 -25.46
C THR A 78 16.51 10.00 -26.02
N PRO A 79 16.84 11.04 -25.25
CA PRO A 79 17.25 12.31 -25.82
C PRO A 79 18.70 12.68 -25.42
N ASP A 80 19.44 13.15 -26.41
CA ASP A 80 20.76 13.80 -26.31
C ASP A 80 20.73 15.11 -25.49
N PRO A 81 21.89 15.59 -25.00
CA PRO A 81 21.95 16.67 -24.03
C PRO A 81 21.94 18.04 -24.70
N VAL A 82 21.06 18.95 -24.27
CA VAL A 82 21.17 20.38 -24.60
C VAL A 82 21.17 21.21 -23.33
N ALA A 83 22.12 22.14 -23.31
CA ALA A 83 22.49 23.04 -22.24
C ALA A 83 21.31 23.84 -21.67
N GLY A 84 21.10 23.71 -20.36
CA GLY A 84 20.16 24.53 -19.57
C GLY A 84 20.24 24.30 -18.05
N THR A 85 21.22 23.52 -17.58
CA THR A 85 21.29 23.03 -16.20
C THR A 85 21.81 24.05 -15.18
N ALA A 86 22.37 25.17 -15.63
CA ALA A 86 22.94 26.19 -14.74
C ALA A 86 21.87 27.15 -14.17
N GLU A 87 20.88 27.54 -14.96
CA GLU A 87 19.90 28.57 -14.57
C GLU A 87 18.77 28.02 -13.68
N VAL A 88 18.46 26.72 -13.84
CA VAL A 88 17.51 25.99 -12.99
C VAL A 88 18.06 25.81 -11.57
N ARG A 89 19.38 25.60 -11.43
CA ARG A 89 20.06 25.37 -10.13
C ARG A 89 20.02 26.61 -9.23
N ALA A 90 19.96 27.81 -9.80
CA ALA A 90 19.90 29.07 -9.05
C ALA A 90 18.51 29.36 -8.45
N ARG A 91 17.43 28.82 -9.01
CA ARG A 91 16.05 29.00 -8.50
C ARG A 91 15.64 28.00 -7.42
N PHE A 92 16.43 26.93 -7.21
CA PHE A 92 16.18 25.91 -6.18
C PHE A 92 16.85 26.19 -4.83
N ALA A 93 17.67 27.25 -4.74
CA ALA A 93 18.39 27.58 -3.51
C ALA A 93 17.56 28.36 -2.47
N THR A 94 16.33 28.79 -2.80
CA THR A 94 15.54 29.68 -1.93
C THR A 94 14.10 29.22 -1.69
N ALA A 95 13.79 27.94 -1.88
CA ALA A 95 12.53 27.38 -1.38
C ALA A 95 12.68 27.13 0.13
N ASP A 96 12.45 28.19 0.90
CA ASP A 96 12.42 28.22 2.36
C ASP A 96 11.27 27.33 2.88
N LEU A 97 11.62 26.08 3.22
CA LEU A 97 10.79 25.21 4.04
C LEU A 97 10.97 25.64 5.50
N GLY A 98 10.14 26.60 5.94
CA GLY A 98 10.06 27.02 7.34
C GLY A 98 9.82 25.86 8.32
N PRO A 99 9.88 26.13 9.63
CA PRO A 99 10.71 25.43 10.63
C PRO A 99 10.31 23.99 11.03
N ALA A 100 9.38 23.34 10.31
CA ALA A 100 8.83 22.04 10.69
C ALA A 100 9.73 20.83 10.37
N LEU A 101 10.97 21.03 9.88
CA LEU A 101 11.93 19.97 9.58
C LEU A 101 13.33 20.18 10.17
N HIS A 102 13.53 21.09 11.14
CA HIS A 102 14.83 21.26 11.80
C HIS A 102 14.88 20.65 13.22
N ARG A 103 15.61 19.51 13.30
CA ARG A 103 16.40 18.86 14.38
C ARG A 103 16.20 19.25 15.88
N PRO A 104 16.50 18.28 16.77
CA PRO A 104 17.83 18.31 17.39
C PRO A 104 18.69 17.08 17.05
N ALA A 105 20.00 17.33 17.02
CA ALA A 105 21.08 16.44 16.63
C ALA A 105 21.17 15.18 17.49
N ILE A 106 21.33 14.01 16.84
CA ILE A 106 22.20 12.94 17.34
C ILE A 106 22.84 12.21 16.13
N ASP A 107 24.07 11.75 16.34
CA ASP A 107 25.17 11.52 15.39
C ASP A 107 24.89 10.90 14.01
N SER A 108 25.58 11.48 13.02
CA SER A 108 25.83 10.89 11.71
C SER A 108 26.88 9.78 11.81
N ALA A 109 26.43 8.55 12.03
CA ALA A 109 27.25 7.35 11.78
C ALA A 109 26.99 6.82 10.35
N PRO A 110 28.00 6.26 9.66
CA PRO A 110 27.86 5.74 8.31
C PRO A 110 26.83 4.60 8.27
N HIS A 111 25.93 4.64 7.29
CA HIS A 111 24.89 3.63 7.07
C HIS A 111 25.46 2.33 6.50
N THR A 112 26.15 1.60 7.36
CA THR A 112 26.38 0.15 7.23
C THR A 112 25.74 -0.50 8.44
N GLY A 113 24.45 -0.80 8.33
CA GLY A 113 23.74 -1.48 9.41
C GLY A 113 22.37 -1.91 8.95
N VAL A 114 22.24 -3.20 8.67
CA VAL A 114 20.97 -3.93 8.76
C VAL A 114 20.55 -3.85 10.23
N ALA A 115 20.05 -2.68 10.66
CA ALA A 115 19.78 -2.43 12.05
C ALA A 115 18.73 -3.44 12.52
N ALA A 116 19.02 -4.12 13.63
CA ALA A 116 18.07 -5.00 14.27
C ALA A 116 16.76 -4.22 14.54
N VAL A 117 15.63 -4.79 14.14
CA VAL A 117 14.31 -4.29 14.51
C VAL A 117 14.01 -4.76 15.93
N ASP A 118 13.62 -3.82 16.79
CA ASP A 118 13.17 -4.08 18.15
C ASP A 118 11.80 -3.42 18.38
N GLY A 119 11.29 -3.39 19.62
CA GLY A 119 10.06 -2.67 19.97
C GLY A 119 8.78 -3.23 19.35
N LEU A 120 8.86 -4.39 18.68
CA LEU A 120 7.71 -5.04 18.03
C LEU A 120 6.72 -5.63 19.04
N GLY A 121 7.13 -5.86 20.29
CA GLY A 121 6.29 -6.47 21.33
C GLY A 121 5.67 -7.78 20.86
N ARG A 122 4.33 -7.87 20.85
CA ARG A 122 3.59 -9.07 20.39
C ARG A 122 3.80 -9.41 18.91
N ASN A 123 4.35 -8.46 18.14
CA ASN A 123 4.65 -8.62 16.73
C ASN A 123 6.10 -9.10 16.48
N ALA A 124 6.87 -9.42 17.52
CA ALA A 124 8.27 -9.88 17.42
C ALA A 124 8.45 -11.09 16.49
N ARG A 125 7.41 -11.94 16.31
CA ARG A 125 7.39 -13.04 15.34
C ARG A 125 7.68 -12.62 13.89
N HIS A 126 7.47 -11.35 13.56
CA HIS A 126 7.70 -10.78 12.22
C HIS A 126 9.11 -10.20 12.04
N ALA A 127 9.93 -10.14 13.09
CA ALA A 127 11.26 -9.55 13.04
C ALA A 127 12.17 -10.16 11.96
N PRO A 128 12.25 -11.51 11.80
CA PRO A 128 13.10 -12.10 10.76
C PRO A 128 12.67 -11.69 9.35
N THR A 129 11.37 -11.63 9.08
CA THR A 129 10.83 -11.20 7.78
C THR A 129 11.13 -9.73 7.51
N LEU A 130 10.96 -8.86 8.51
CA LEU A 130 11.28 -7.44 8.40
C LEU A 130 12.78 -7.21 8.11
N GLN A 131 13.66 -7.94 8.80
CA GLN A 131 15.10 -7.86 8.58
C GLN A 131 15.50 -8.38 7.19
N ALA A 132 14.93 -9.50 6.74
CA ALA A 132 15.18 -10.04 5.40
C ALA A 132 14.69 -9.09 4.30
N ALA A 133 13.50 -8.51 4.47
CA ALA A 133 12.95 -7.53 3.54
C ALA A 133 13.79 -6.24 3.51
N ALA A 134 14.27 -5.80 4.68
CA ALA A 134 15.18 -4.66 4.79
C ALA A 134 16.50 -4.89 4.04
N ALA A 135 17.15 -6.04 4.27
CA ALA A 135 18.38 -6.40 3.57
C ALA A 135 18.21 -6.45 2.05
N ARG A 136 17.07 -6.95 1.57
CA ARG A 136 16.78 -7.09 0.14
C ARG A 136 16.48 -5.76 -0.55
N THR A 137 15.86 -4.81 0.15
CA THR A 137 15.36 -3.56 -0.43
C THR A 137 16.20 -2.34 -0.08
N GLY A 138 17.11 -2.46 0.89
CA GLY A 138 17.88 -1.34 1.44
C GLY A 138 17.06 -0.39 2.31
N ILE A 139 15.80 -0.72 2.62
CA ILE A 139 14.94 0.09 3.50
C ILE A 139 15.18 -0.36 4.95
N PRO A 140 15.43 0.55 5.91
CA PRO A 140 15.63 0.17 7.30
C PRO A 140 14.46 -0.66 7.86
N ALA A 141 14.76 -1.73 8.60
CA ALA A 141 13.73 -2.62 9.15
C ALA A 141 12.75 -1.88 10.08
N ALA A 142 13.24 -0.89 10.84
CA ALA A 142 12.42 -0.01 11.67
C ALA A 142 11.45 0.86 10.85
N ALA A 143 11.86 1.32 9.65
CA ALA A 143 10.98 2.04 8.74
C ALA A 143 9.89 1.12 8.17
N LEU A 144 10.25 -0.11 7.77
CA LEU A 144 9.27 -1.10 7.33
C LEU A 144 8.27 -1.46 8.44
N ALA A 145 8.75 -1.65 9.67
CA ALA A 145 7.89 -1.92 10.83
C ALA A 145 6.91 -0.77 11.09
N ALA A 146 7.35 0.49 10.99
CA ALA A 146 6.47 1.65 11.15
C ALA A 146 5.38 1.72 10.06
N ILE A 147 5.71 1.38 8.81
CA ILE A 147 4.72 1.34 7.73
C ILE A 147 3.71 0.21 7.97
N VAL A 148 4.18 -1.00 8.33
CA VAL A 148 3.29 -2.12 8.67
C VAL A 148 2.39 -1.75 9.85
N ASP A 149 2.94 -1.12 10.89
CA ASP A 149 2.20 -0.72 12.08
C ASP A 149 1.13 0.34 11.80
N ALA A 150 1.36 1.21 10.82
CA ALA A 150 0.41 2.23 10.38
C ALA A 150 -0.73 1.65 9.53
N GLU A 151 -0.44 0.63 8.71
CA GLU A 151 -1.40 0.02 7.78
C GLU A 151 -2.24 -1.09 8.42
N ALA A 152 -1.61 -1.92 9.26
CA ALA A 152 -2.25 -3.12 9.78
C ALA A 152 -3.42 -2.78 10.72
N GLY A 153 -4.54 -3.50 10.55
CA GLY A 153 -5.54 -3.60 11.61
C GLY A 153 -4.90 -4.17 12.89
N LYS A 154 -5.30 -3.66 14.05
CA LYS A 154 -4.74 -4.10 15.35
C LYS A 154 -5.80 -4.72 16.23
N ALA A 155 -5.46 -5.84 16.86
CA ALA A 155 -6.25 -6.40 17.95
C ALA A 155 -6.11 -5.51 19.20
N ARG A 156 -6.97 -5.74 20.21
CA ARG A 156 -6.99 -4.96 21.45
C ARG A 156 -5.64 -4.97 22.19
N ASP A 157 -4.86 -6.03 22.00
CA ASP A 157 -3.55 -6.23 22.61
C ASP A 157 -2.39 -5.64 21.78
N GLY A 158 -2.67 -4.98 20.65
CA GLY A 158 -1.69 -4.40 19.74
C GLY A 158 -1.14 -5.37 18.68
N THR A 159 -1.61 -6.62 18.65
CA THR A 159 -1.19 -7.59 17.63
C THR A 159 -1.68 -7.17 16.24
N TRP A 160 -0.78 -7.17 15.25
CA TRP A 160 -1.11 -6.91 13.86
C TRP A 160 -1.98 -8.05 13.29
N GLN A 161 -3.12 -7.68 12.71
CA GLN A 161 -4.12 -8.59 12.16
C GLN A 161 -3.83 -8.86 10.69
N THR A 162 -3.33 -10.05 10.38
CA THR A 162 -3.03 -10.48 9.01
C THR A 162 -4.28 -10.61 8.13
N TYR A 163 -5.47 -10.74 8.75
CA TYR A 163 -6.75 -10.87 8.05
C TYR A 163 -7.56 -9.58 8.04
N SER A 164 -6.96 -8.43 8.37
CA SER A 164 -7.67 -7.14 8.31
C SER A 164 -8.15 -6.85 6.89
N ARG A 165 -9.35 -6.25 6.79
CA ARG A 165 -9.93 -5.79 5.52
C ARG A 165 -10.57 -4.43 5.71
N ASN A 166 -10.47 -3.59 4.68
CA ASN A 166 -11.24 -2.36 4.63
C ASN A 166 -12.66 -2.67 4.13
N PRO A 167 -13.74 -2.29 4.85
CA PRO A 167 -15.11 -2.54 4.39
C PRO A 167 -15.51 -1.71 3.16
N ARG A 168 -14.74 -0.67 2.81
CA ARG A 168 -15.04 0.28 1.73
C ARG A 168 -14.16 0.11 0.49
N SER A 169 -13.24 -0.85 0.49
CA SER A 169 -12.35 -1.08 -0.65
C SER A 169 -11.81 -2.51 -0.69
N SER A 170 -11.09 -2.84 -1.76
CA SER A 170 -10.41 -4.14 -1.87
C SER A 170 -9.18 -4.31 -0.95
N ALA A 171 -8.82 -3.30 -0.15
CA ALA A 171 -7.64 -3.31 0.72
C ALA A 171 -7.69 -4.44 1.77
N ALA A 172 -6.59 -5.19 1.87
CA ALA A 172 -6.50 -6.34 2.76
C ALA A 172 -5.08 -6.63 3.26
N GLY A 173 -5.01 -7.26 4.42
CA GLY A 173 -3.78 -7.76 5.03
C GLY A 173 -2.94 -6.68 5.72
N LEU A 174 -1.73 -7.06 6.15
CA LEU A 174 -0.84 -6.18 6.92
C LEU A 174 -0.48 -4.87 6.21
N GLY A 175 -0.49 -4.87 4.87
CA GLY A 175 -0.20 -3.68 4.06
C GLY A 175 -1.42 -3.02 3.44
N GLN A 176 -2.63 -3.52 3.76
CA GLN A 176 -3.89 -3.01 3.20
C GLN A 176 -3.85 -2.83 1.67
N PHE A 177 -3.21 -3.76 0.97
CA PHE A 177 -3.01 -3.66 -0.48
C PHE A 177 -4.34 -3.79 -1.23
N LEU A 178 -4.58 -2.93 -2.21
CA LEU A 178 -5.66 -3.08 -3.18
C LEU A 178 -5.39 -4.27 -4.11
N SER A 179 -6.46 -4.89 -4.63
CA SER A 179 -6.32 -6.07 -5.50
C SER A 179 -5.46 -5.80 -6.74
N ARG A 180 -5.70 -4.67 -7.42
CA ARG A 180 -4.94 -4.29 -8.63
C ARG A 180 -3.47 -4.01 -8.33
N THR A 181 -3.19 -3.28 -7.25
CA THR A 181 -1.79 -3.00 -6.84
C THR A 181 -1.07 -4.31 -6.54
N TRP A 182 -1.71 -5.21 -5.81
CA TRP A 182 -1.13 -6.51 -5.46
C TRP A 182 -0.86 -7.40 -6.69
N GLU A 183 -1.82 -7.50 -7.61
CA GLU A 183 -1.63 -8.18 -8.89
C GLU A 183 -0.48 -7.55 -9.68
N GLY A 184 -0.42 -6.22 -9.80
CA GLY A 184 0.68 -5.53 -10.46
C GLY A 184 2.04 -5.84 -9.81
N MET A 185 2.10 -5.97 -8.48
CA MET A 185 3.31 -6.38 -7.77
C MET A 185 3.72 -7.82 -8.11
N ALA A 186 2.76 -8.73 -8.33
CA ALA A 186 3.04 -10.10 -8.78
C ALA A 186 3.51 -10.16 -10.25
N GLU A 187 3.11 -9.21 -11.07
CA GLU A 187 3.48 -9.16 -12.49
C GLU A 187 4.80 -8.43 -12.75
N THR A 188 5.22 -7.56 -11.82
CA THR A 188 6.41 -6.76 -12.04
C THR A 188 7.68 -7.48 -11.59
N GLY A 189 8.60 -7.69 -12.52
CA GLY A 189 9.92 -8.29 -12.27
C GLY A 189 10.66 -7.68 -11.07
N GLY A 190 11.38 -8.53 -10.34
CA GLY A 190 12.23 -8.13 -9.22
C GLY A 190 11.53 -7.97 -7.87
N THR A 191 10.19 -8.03 -7.80
CA THR A 191 9.53 -8.18 -6.50
C THR A 191 9.65 -9.60 -5.98
N TRP A 192 9.54 -9.71 -4.66
CA TRP A 192 9.35 -10.98 -3.99
C TRP A 192 8.09 -11.70 -4.50
N LEU A 193 6.99 -10.97 -4.66
CA LEU A 193 5.71 -11.55 -5.09
C LEU A 193 5.78 -12.09 -6.52
N ASN A 194 6.49 -11.42 -7.41
CA ASN A 194 6.74 -11.90 -8.77
C ASN A 194 7.64 -13.13 -8.79
N GLY A 195 8.72 -13.14 -7.99
CA GLY A 195 9.56 -14.32 -7.81
C GLY A 195 8.74 -15.52 -7.29
N PHE A 196 7.89 -15.28 -6.30
CA PHE A 196 6.96 -16.30 -5.78
C PHE A 196 5.98 -16.78 -6.86
N ALA A 197 5.34 -15.86 -7.59
CA ALA A 197 4.36 -16.19 -8.62
C ALA A 197 4.98 -17.01 -9.76
N ARG A 198 6.20 -16.65 -10.21
CA ARG A 198 6.95 -17.41 -11.22
C ARG A 198 7.30 -18.81 -10.74
N ALA A 199 7.88 -18.93 -9.54
CA ALA A 199 8.30 -20.21 -8.97
C ALA A 199 7.13 -21.20 -8.75
N ASN A 200 5.89 -20.70 -8.68
CA ASN A 200 4.70 -21.51 -8.46
C ASN A 200 3.79 -21.59 -9.69
N GLY A 201 4.26 -21.19 -10.87
CA GLY A 201 3.48 -21.28 -12.11
C GLY A 201 2.20 -20.44 -12.12
N LEU A 202 2.17 -19.32 -11.37
CA LEU A 202 1.00 -18.45 -11.24
C LEU A 202 0.93 -17.37 -12.33
N LEU A 203 1.98 -17.25 -13.14
CA LEU A 203 2.07 -16.30 -14.26
C LEU A 203 2.04 -17.06 -15.59
N GLY A 204 1.41 -16.45 -16.60
CA GLY A 204 1.52 -16.91 -17.99
C GLY A 204 2.79 -16.42 -18.67
N ASP A 205 3.01 -16.83 -19.92
CA ASP A 205 4.21 -16.48 -20.71
C ASP A 205 4.38 -14.97 -20.92
N ASN A 206 3.26 -14.22 -20.90
CA ASN A 206 3.25 -12.77 -20.98
C ASN A 206 3.59 -12.06 -19.64
N GLY A 207 3.95 -12.82 -18.60
CA GLY A 207 4.26 -12.31 -17.26
C GLY A 207 3.03 -11.85 -16.46
N LYS A 208 1.81 -12.06 -16.97
CA LYS A 208 0.56 -11.69 -16.30
C LYS A 208 0.06 -12.81 -15.39
N VAL A 209 -0.64 -12.43 -14.32
CA VAL A 209 -1.27 -13.42 -13.44
C VAL A 209 -2.31 -14.20 -14.23
N LEU A 210 -2.22 -15.53 -14.18
CA LEU A 210 -3.20 -16.40 -14.82
C LEU A 210 -4.58 -16.18 -14.17
N ALA A 211 -5.64 -16.15 -14.99
CA ALA A 211 -7.01 -15.97 -14.49
C ALA A 211 -7.38 -17.00 -13.41
N SER A 212 -6.95 -18.27 -13.59
CA SER A 212 -7.12 -19.36 -12.63
C SER A 212 -6.31 -19.16 -11.34
N ALA A 213 -5.16 -18.48 -11.39
CA ALA A 213 -4.28 -18.24 -10.26
C ALA A 213 -4.62 -16.96 -9.48
N ARG A 214 -5.48 -16.10 -10.02
CA ARG A 214 -5.78 -14.77 -9.45
C ARG A 214 -6.23 -14.83 -7.99
N ALA A 215 -7.10 -15.76 -7.63
CA ALA A 215 -7.55 -15.92 -6.25
C ALA A 215 -6.41 -16.29 -5.30
N THR A 216 -5.51 -17.18 -5.73
CA THR A 216 -4.31 -17.58 -5.00
C THR A 216 -3.35 -16.41 -4.82
N VAL A 217 -3.12 -15.61 -5.87
CA VAL A 217 -2.27 -14.42 -5.76
C VAL A 217 -2.87 -13.43 -4.76
N LEU A 218 -4.18 -13.15 -4.84
CA LEU A 218 -4.84 -12.20 -3.94
C LEU A 218 -4.89 -12.67 -2.48
N SER A 219 -4.92 -13.98 -2.21
CA SER A 219 -4.93 -14.51 -0.84
C SER A 219 -3.59 -14.35 -0.13
N LEU A 220 -2.49 -14.20 -0.88
CA LEU A 220 -1.16 -13.93 -0.31
C LEU A 220 -1.10 -12.60 0.46
N ARG A 221 -2.05 -11.68 0.28
CA ARG A 221 -2.16 -10.48 1.14
C ARG A 221 -2.36 -10.82 2.61
N TYR A 222 -2.95 -11.98 2.92
CA TYR A 222 -3.18 -12.44 4.27
C TYR A 222 -1.99 -13.24 4.83
N ASP A 223 -1.02 -13.59 4.00
CA ASP A 223 0.22 -14.20 4.46
C ASP A 223 1.17 -13.09 4.97
N PRO A 224 1.58 -13.12 6.25
CA PRO A 224 2.39 -12.04 6.81
C PRO A 224 3.74 -11.89 6.10
N THR A 225 4.34 -12.98 5.65
CA THR A 225 5.63 -12.96 4.96
C THR A 225 5.53 -12.29 3.60
N ALA A 226 4.54 -12.67 2.80
CA ALA A 226 4.26 -12.05 1.52
C ALA A 226 3.86 -10.58 1.69
N ALA A 227 3.01 -10.25 2.67
CA ALA A 227 2.55 -8.88 2.91
C ALA A 227 3.71 -7.94 3.28
N ILE A 228 4.60 -8.35 4.20
CA ILE A 228 5.77 -7.54 4.60
C ILE A 228 6.73 -7.36 3.42
N ASN A 229 6.99 -8.41 2.65
CA ASN A 229 7.83 -8.29 1.45
C ASN A 229 7.18 -7.39 0.38
N GLY A 230 5.86 -7.47 0.22
CA GLY A 230 5.10 -6.59 -0.67
C GLY A 230 5.22 -5.12 -0.24
N ILE A 231 5.11 -4.82 1.06
CA ILE A 231 5.32 -3.47 1.60
C ILE A 231 6.72 -2.99 1.26
N ALA A 232 7.75 -3.81 1.51
CA ALA A 232 9.13 -3.43 1.24
C ALA A 232 9.37 -3.13 -0.24
N ASP A 233 8.86 -3.98 -1.14
CA ASP A 233 8.99 -3.77 -2.58
C ASP A 233 8.26 -2.52 -3.06
N PHE A 234 7.05 -2.30 -2.56
CA PHE A 234 6.25 -1.15 -2.96
C PHE A 234 6.85 0.15 -2.42
N ALA A 235 7.30 0.15 -1.17
CA ALA A 235 8.04 1.25 -0.57
C ALA A 235 9.30 1.58 -1.38
N ARG A 236 10.09 0.58 -1.78
CA ARG A 236 11.32 0.80 -2.57
C ARG A 236 11.01 1.44 -3.91
N ARG A 237 10.01 0.93 -4.63
CA ARG A 237 9.58 1.49 -5.92
C ARG A 237 9.07 2.93 -5.80
N ASN A 238 8.31 3.21 -4.73
CA ASN A 238 7.84 4.57 -4.46
C ASN A 238 9.00 5.51 -4.17
N LEU A 239 9.96 5.09 -3.34
CA LEU A 239 11.16 5.86 -3.04
C LEU A 239 12.00 6.09 -4.31
N ASP A 240 12.19 5.09 -5.17
CA ASP A 240 12.89 5.25 -6.46
C ASP A 240 12.15 6.21 -7.39
N GLY A 241 10.82 6.18 -7.36
CA GLY A 241 9.95 7.07 -8.12
C GLY A 241 10.07 8.52 -7.65
N LEU A 242 10.07 8.72 -6.33
CA LEU A 242 10.23 10.02 -5.70
C LEU A 242 11.63 10.58 -5.97
N ASP A 243 12.66 9.75 -5.85
CA ASP A 243 14.05 10.15 -6.11
C ASP A 243 14.24 10.60 -7.57
N ARG A 244 13.70 9.84 -8.54
CA ARG A 244 13.66 10.25 -9.96
C ARG A 244 12.90 11.56 -10.19
N ALA A 245 11.95 11.91 -9.32
CA ALA A 245 11.25 13.19 -9.36
C ALA A 245 11.97 14.30 -8.57
N GLY A 246 13.17 14.04 -8.04
CA GLY A 246 13.96 14.99 -7.25
C GLY A 246 13.50 15.14 -5.80
N VAL A 247 12.76 14.15 -5.27
CA VAL A 247 12.29 14.10 -3.87
C VAL A 247 13.02 12.95 -3.16
N SER A 248 13.97 13.26 -2.28
CA SER A 248 14.79 12.24 -1.62
C SER A 248 14.73 12.37 -0.09
N ALA A 249 14.93 11.25 0.61
CA ALA A 249 14.98 11.19 2.07
C ALA A 249 16.36 11.54 2.66
N HIS A 250 17.37 11.77 1.81
CA HIS A 250 18.77 12.00 2.20
C HIS A 250 19.33 10.98 3.23
N GLY A 251 18.83 9.75 3.23
CA GLY A 251 19.30 8.67 4.12
C GLY A 251 18.66 8.66 5.52
N GLU A 252 17.85 9.66 5.88
CA GLU A 252 17.20 9.66 7.19
C GLU A 252 16.10 8.59 7.28
N VAL A 253 16.13 7.78 8.34
CA VAL A 253 15.15 6.70 8.56
C VAL A 253 13.73 7.24 8.66
N GLY A 254 13.55 8.34 9.41
CA GLY A 254 12.26 9.02 9.57
C GLY A 254 11.71 9.53 8.23
N ALA A 255 12.53 10.25 7.46
CA ALA A 255 12.14 10.77 6.15
C ALA A 255 11.84 9.64 5.16
N THR A 256 12.64 8.55 5.19
CA THR A 256 12.44 7.37 4.35
C THR A 256 11.10 6.69 4.64
N ALA A 257 10.78 6.47 5.92
CA ALA A 257 9.50 5.89 6.31
C ALA A 257 8.32 6.77 5.87
N ARG A 258 8.45 8.09 6.03
CA ARG A 258 7.42 9.07 5.65
C ARG A 258 7.20 9.15 4.13
N LEU A 259 8.27 9.22 3.34
CA LEU A 259 8.17 9.26 1.88
C LEU A 259 7.63 7.95 1.31
N ALA A 260 8.08 6.81 1.83
CA ALA A 260 7.54 5.51 1.46
C ALA A 260 6.05 5.41 1.79
N TYR A 261 5.64 5.87 2.98
CA TYR A 261 4.24 5.90 3.40
C TYR A 261 3.38 6.82 2.51
N LEU A 262 3.87 8.02 2.16
CA LEU A 262 3.17 8.92 1.25
C LEU A 262 2.90 8.27 -0.11
N GLY A 263 3.93 7.65 -0.70
CA GLY A 263 3.78 6.91 -1.95
C GLY A 263 2.79 5.74 -1.82
N HIS A 264 2.79 5.05 -0.69
CA HIS A 264 1.84 3.97 -0.41
C HIS A 264 0.40 4.47 -0.30
N HIS A 265 0.20 5.56 0.44
CA HIS A 265 -1.12 6.05 0.81
C HIS A 265 -1.79 6.89 -0.29
N LEU A 266 -1.02 7.70 -1.02
CA LEU A 266 -1.53 8.57 -2.08
C LEU A 266 -1.34 8.00 -3.49
N GLY A 267 -0.43 7.03 -3.65
CA GLY A 267 0.16 6.70 -4.94
C GLY A 267 1.29 7.67 -5.32
N LEU A 268 2.22 7.20 -6.15
CA LEU A 268 3.46 7.92 -6.47
C LEU A 268 3.22 9.34 -7.04
N GLY A 269 2.32 9.49 -8.01
CA GLY A 269 2.10 10.78 -8.67
C GLY A 269 1.58 11.86 -7.72
N ASP A 270 0.62 11.51 -6.87
CA ASP A 270 0.09 12.45 -5.86
C ASP A 270 1.09 12.67 -4.72
N ALA A 271 1.91 11.67 -4.36
CA ALA A 271 3.00 11.87 -3.41
C ALA A 271 4.05 12.88 -3.92
N VAL A 272 4.40 12.83 -5.20
CA VAL A 272 5.31 13.80 -5.83
C VAL A 272 4.73 15.22 -5.73
N ARG A 273 3.47 15.41 -6.13
CA ARG A 273 2.78 16.72 -6.04
C ARG A 273 2.69 17.22 -4.61
N PHE A 274 2.31 16.33 -3.69
CA PHE A 274 2.21 16.63 -2.27
C PHE A 274 3.50 17.21 -1.70
N VAL A 275 4.66 16.66 -2.11
CA VAL A 275 5.95 17.13 -1.62
C VAL A 275 6.42 18.38 -2.37
N ARG A 276 6.36 18.40 -3.70
CA ARG A 276 6.92 19.49 -4.52
C ARG A 276 6.05 20.74 -4.57
N ASP A 277 4.75 20.55 -4.68
CA ASP A 277 3.79 21.63 -4.92
C ASP A 277 3.11 22.09 -3.62
N GLY A 278 3.52 21.51 -2.48
CA GLY A 278 2.93 21.81 -1.18
C GLY A 278 1.51 21.29 -1.01
N GLY A 279 1.02 20.41 -1.89
CA GLY A 279 -0.35 19.89 -1.79
C GLY A 279 -0.86 19.26 -3.08
N LEU A 280 -2.13 18.89 -3.10
CA LEU A 280 -2.85 18.41 -4.28
C LEU A 280 -3.78 19.52 -4.79
N SER A 281 -4.35 19.38 -5.99
CA SER A 281 -5.43 20.30 -6.38
C SER A 281 -6.61 20.20 -5.42
N GLU A 282 -7.35 21.29 -5.24
CA GLU A 282 -8.45 21.36 -4.28
C GLU A 282 -9.51 20.25 -4.49
N SER A 283 -9.89 20.02 -5.75
CA SER A 283 -10.84 18.95 -6.13
C SER A 283 -10.32 17.55 -5.78
N ARG A 284 -9.02 17.30 -6.00
CA ARG A 284 -8.37 16.03 -5.68
C ARG A 284 -8.24 15.85 -4.17
N ALA A 285 -7.82 16.90 -3.46
CA ALA A 285 -7.68 16.92 -2.01
C ALA A 285 -9.03 16.65 -1.32
N HIS A 286 -10.11 17.33 -1.76
CA HIS A 286 -11.46 17.10 -1.24
C HIS A 286 -11.92 15.65 -1.47
N THR A 287 -11.67 15.09 -2.65
CA THR A 287 -12.01 13.70 -2.98
C THR A 287 -11.30 12.71 -2.06
N LEU A 288 -9.99 12.87 -1.88
CA LEU A 288 -9.20 11.98 -1.03
C LEU A 288 -9.58 12.12 0.44
N LEU A 289 -9.79 13.34 0.94
CA LEU A 289 -10.17 13.58 2.32
C LEU A 289 -11.51 12.90 2.65
N ASN A 290 -12.51 13.00 1.76
CA ASN A 290 -13.77 12.26 1.89
C ASN A 290 -13.55 10.74 1.93
N ALA A 291 -12.70 10.21 1.05
CA ALA A 291 -12.42 8.77 1.01
C ALA A 291 -11.70 8.28 2.27
N GLN A 292 -10.76 9.07 2.80
CA GLN A 292 -9.90 8.68 3.91
C GLN A 292 -10.58 8.82 5.27
N ILE A 293 -11.26 9.94 5.52
CA ILE A 293 -11.84 10.25 6.84
C ILE A 293 -13.36 10.42 6.84
N GLY A 294 -14.01 10.27 5.69
CA GLY A 294 -15.46 10.41 5.57
C GLY A 294 -15.88 11.87 5.36
N ALA A 295 -17.04 12.04 4.71
CA ALA A 295 -17.53 13.35 4.29
C ALA A 295 -17.74 14.33 5.46
N GLY A 296 -18.27 13.86 6.60
CA GLY A 296 -18.53 14.72 7.75
C GLY A 296 -17.26 15.34 8.33
N ASP A 297 -16.20 14.56 8.51
CA ASP A 297 -14.92 15.06 9.06
C ASP A 297 -14.17 15.90 8.03
N SER A 298 -14.26 15.51 6.76
CA SER A 298 -13.72 16.28 5.63
C SER A 298 -14.31 17.69 5.57
N SER A 299 -15.65 17.83 5.57
CA SER A 299 -16.32 19.14 5.53
C SER A 299 -15.94 20.03 6.72
N ARG A 300 -15.83 19.48 7.94
CA ARG A 300 -15.41 20.26 9.12
C ARG A 300 -13.98 20.79 8.97
N ARG A 301 -13.06 19.97 8.45
CA ARG A 301 -11.66 20.38 8.25
C ARG A 301 -11.54 21.44 7.15
N ILE A 302 -12.23 21.25 6.03
CA ILE A 302 -12.24 22.22 4.92
C ILE A 302 -12.82 23.54 5.40
N ALA A 303 -13.92 23.53 6.17
CA ALA A 303 -14.48 24.75 6.74
C ALA A 303 -13.51 25.47 7.70
N SER A 304 -12.68 24.73 8.44
CA SER A 304 -11.70 25.31 9.35
C SER A 304 -10.49 25.96 8.66
N THR A 305 -10.12 25.51 7.46
CA THR A 305 -8.98 26.03 6.70
C THR A 305 -9.39 26.95 5.56
N GLY A 306 -10.66 26.90 5.13
CA GLY A 306 -11.16 27.57 3.94
C GLY A 306 -10.72 26.95 2.61
N ASP A 307 -9.92 25.88 2.64
CA ASP A 307 -9.27 25.30 1.48
C ASP A 307 -9.02 23.79 1.68
N ALA A 308 -9.44 22.97 0.70
CA ALA A 308 -9.32 21.52 0.81
C ALA A 308 -7.89 20.99 0.65
N THR A 309 -7.04 21.70 -0.09
CA THR A 309 -5.61 21.38 -0.23
C THR A 309 -4.90 21.46 1.11
N VAL A 310 -5.09 22.58 1.82
CA VAL A 310 -4.53 22.84 3.16
C VAL A 310 -5.13 21.87 4.18
N ALA A 311 -6.45 21.64 4.15
CA ALA A 311 -7.12 20.70 5.05
C ALA A 311 -6.54 19.28 4.92
N HIS A 312 -6.42 18.78 3.69
CA HIS A 312 -5.89 17.45 3.41
C HIS A 312 -4.40 17.35 3.79
N ARG A 313 -3.59 18.36 3.45
CA ARG A 313 -2.18 18.39 3.83
C ARG A 313 -1.98 18.33 5.35
N ASN A 314 -2.64 19.23 6.08
CA ASN A 314 -2.50 19.30 7.54
C ASN A 314 -2.94 17.98 8.18
N TRP A 315 -4.07 17.43 7.74
CA TRP A 315 -4.55 16.14 8.25
C TRP A 315 -3.54 15.01 8.00
N LEU A 316 -2.97 14.91 6.80
CA LEU A 316 -2.07 13.82 6.44
C LEU A 316 -0.73 13.94 7.18
N LEU A 317 -0.18 15.15 7.31
CA LEU A 317 1.03 15.39 8.10
C LEU A 317 0.81 15.03 9.57
N ASP A 318 -0.28 15.49 10.17
CA ASP A 318 -0.67 15.15 11.54
C ASP A 318 -0.84 13.64 11.74
N PHE A 319 -1.44 12.97 10.76
CA PHE A 319 -1.61 11.52 10.78
C PHE A 319 -0.25 10.82 10.77
N MET A 320 0.65 11.23 9.88
CA MET A 320 1.98 10.66 9.75
C MET A 320 2.84 10.90 11.01
N ASP A 321 2.76 12.07 11.63
CA ASP A 321 3.47 12.37 12.90
C ASP A 321 3.05 11.44 14.04
N ARG A 322 1.78 11.04 14.05
CA ARG A 322 1.24 10.10 15.05
C ARG A 322 1.56 8.65 14.72
N LYS A 323 1.63 8.27 13.44
CA LYS A 323 1.63 6.86 13.01
C LYS A 323 2.96 6.37 12.48
N ILE A 324 3.76 7.22 11.84
CA ILE A 324 5.02 6.84 11.22
C ILE A 324 6.16 7.15 12.19
N ARG A 325 6.40 6.21 13.11
CA ARG A 325 7.35 6.36 14.22
C ARG A 325 8.42 5.24 14.20
N PRO A 326 9.34 5.23 13.22
CA PRO A 326 10.36 4.20 13.13
C PRO A 326 11.25 4.09 14.38
N GLN A 327 11.43 5.17 15.15
CA GLN A 327 12.16 5.16 16.41
C GLN A 327 11.55 4.21 17.47
N GLN A 328 10.26 3.88 17.38
CA GLN A 328 9.64 2.87 18.26
C GLN A 328 10.11 1.45 17.94
N PHE A 329 10.69 1.25 16.76
CA PHE A 329 11.14 -0.05 16.25
C PHE A 329 12.66 -0.11 16.00
N ALA A 330 13.36 0.98 16.31
CA ALA A 330 14.80 1.03 16.25
C ALA A 330 15.38 0.39 17.51
N ASN A 331 16.47 -0.36 17.36
CA ASN A 331 17.25 -0.80 18.51
C ASN A 331 17.91 0.41 19.16
N ILE A 332 17.35 0.91 20.26
CA ILE A 332 17.95 1.96 21.09
C ILE A 332 18.87 1.25 22.08
N SER A 333 19.95 0.65 21.59
CA SER A 333 21.06 0.24 22.46
C SER A 333 22.07 1.38 22.46
N GLY A 334 22.07 2.16 23.54
CA GLY A 334 23.22 2.93 23.98
C GLY A 334 24.20 2.04 24.74
#